data_AF-A0A2V6WKQ7-F1
#
_entry.id   AF-A0A2V6WKQ7-F1
#
_cell.length_a   1.000
_cell.length_b   1.000
_cell.length_c   1.000
_cell.angle_alpha   90.00
_cell.angle_beta   90.00
_cell.angle_gamma   90.00
#
_symmetry.space_group_name_H-M   'P 1'
#
loop_
_entity.id
_entity.type
_entity.pdbx_description
1 polymer ?
#
loop_
_entity_poly.entity_id
_entity_poly.type
_entity_poly.pdbx_seq_one_letter_code
_entity_poly.pdbx_strand_id
1 'polypeptide(L)' 'MARGVDCTLIDEDGNEYIDFIAGIAVGSIGHCHPHYVESLKRQVER' A
#
# COMPACT_ATOMS: atom_id res chain seq x y z
N MET A 1 1.68 -10.47 -6.26
CA MET A 1 1.60 -9.02 -6.09
C MET A 1 2.79 -8.68 -5.23
N ALA A 2 3.80 -8.06 -5.85
CA ALA A 2 5.06 -7.80 -5.21
C ALA A 2 5.03 -6.51 -4.39
N ARG A 3 4.22 -5.52 -4.81
CA ARG A 3 4.16 -4.20 -4.17
C ARG A 3 2.85 -3.45 -4.44
N GLY A 4 2.43 -2.61 -3.49
CA GLY A 4 1.41 -1.59 -3.68
C GLY A 4 1.90 -0.22 -3.25
N VAL A 5 1.54 0.83 -3.99
CA VAL A 5 1.81 2.24 -3.66
C VAL A 5 0.63 3.09 -4.13
N ASP A 6 0.13 3.96 -3.26
CA ASP A 6 -1.04 4.80 -3.53
C ASP A 6 -2.23 3.95 -4.02
N CYS A 7 -2.76 4.23 -5.22
CA CYS A 7 -3.83 3.44 -5.84
C CYS A 7 -3.34 2.36 -6.82
N THR A 8 -2.04 2.03 -6.84
CA THR A 8 -1.45 1.12 -7.83
C THR A 8 -0.89 -0.14 -7.19
N LEU A 9 -1.02 -1.27 -7.91
CA LEU A 9 -0.48 -2.58 -7.57
C LEU A 9 0.48 -3.03 -8.67
N ILE A 10 1.61 -3.61 -8.27
CA ILE A 10 2.63 -4.18 -9.16
C ILE A 10 2.68 -5.69 -8.90
N ASP A 11 2.49 -6.49 -9.95
CA ASP A 11 2.63 -7.95 -9.85
C ASP A 11 4.10 -8.42 -9.93
N GLU A 12 4.32 -9.72 -9.85
CA GLU A 12 5.69 -10.29 -9.86
C GLU A 12 6.40 -10.11 -11.21
N ASP A 13 5.62 -9.95 -12.29
CA ASP A 13 6.12 -9.80 -13.65
C ASP A 13 6.35 -8.31 -14.01
N GLY A 14 6.03 -7.40 -13.08
CA GLY A 14 6.21 -5.96 -13.23
C GLY A 14 5.03 -5.24 -13.90
N ASN A 15 3.89 -5.89 -14.08
CA ASN A 15 2.70 -5.22 -14.62
C ASN A 15 2.07 -4.33 -13.54
N GLU A 16 1.61 -3.15 -13.98
CA GLU A 16 0.98 -2.14 -13.12
C GLU A 16 -0.54 -2.11 -13.32
N TYR A 17 -1.28 -2.06 -12.21
CA TYR A 17 -2.74 -2.05 -12.19
C TYR A 17 -3.25 -0.98 -11.23
N ILE A 18 -4.31 -0.27 -11.62
CA ILE A 18 -5.06 0.59 -10.70
C ILE A 18 -5.97 -0.28 -9.83
N ASP A 19 -5.85 -0.15 -8.52
CA ASP A 19 -6.69 -0.80 -7.53
C ASP A 19 -8.02 -0.06 -7.35
N PHE A 20 -9.01 -0.44 -8.16
CA PHE A 20 -10.38 0.10 -8.09
C PHE A 20 -11.19 -0.40 -6.89
N ILE A 21 -10.70 -1.41 -6.17
CA ILE A 21 -11.40 -1.99 -5.02
C ILE A 21 -10.83 -1.48 -3.68
N ALA A 22 -9.66 -0.82 -3.73
CA ALA A 22 -8.88 -0.41 -2.57
C ALA A 22 -8.66 -1.61 -1.61
N GLY A 23 -8.16 -2.71 -2.16
CA GLY A 23 -8.23 -4.03 -1.52
C GLY A 23 -9.68 -4.49 -1.35
N ILE A 24 -10.06 -5.03 -0.19
CA ILE A 24 -11.48 -5.32 0.11
C ILE A 24 -12.08 -4.11 0.82
N ALA A 25 -12.08 -2.95 0.15
CA ALA A 25 -12.52 -1.66 0.71
C ALA A 25 -11.81 -1.22 2.01
N VAL A 26 -10.54 -1.59 2.17
CA VAL A 26 -9.73 -1.26 3.36
C VAL A 26 -8.64 -0.22 3.09
N GLY A 27 -8.30 0.02 1.82
CA GLY A 27 -7.20 0.89 1.39
C GLY A 27 -7.61 2.33 1.07
N SER A 28 -8.51 2.94 1.84
CA SER A 28 -9.07 4.28 1.54
C SER A 28 -8.03 5.41 1.50
N ILE A 29 -6.87 5.21 2.12
CA ILE A 29 -5.74 6.15 2.16
C ILE A 29 -4.59 5.74 1.21
N GLY A 30 -4.80 4.71 0.39
CA GLY A 30 -3.78 4.14 -0.48
C GLY A 30 -2.83 3.16 0.20
N HIS A 31 -2.17 2.35 -0.62
CA HIS A 31 -1.18 1.36 -0.18
C HIS A 31 0.10 2.03 0.28
N CYS A 32 0.68 1.52 1.39
CA CYS A 32 2.00 1.92 1.90
C CYS A 32 2.18 3.44 2.14
N HIS A 33 1.12 4.15 2.56
CA HIS A 33 1.15 5.60 2.76
C HIS A 33 2.27 6.05 3.75
N PRO A 34 3.21 6.95 3.36
CA PRO A 34 4.41 7.26 4.13
C PRO A 34 4.15 7.70 5.58
N HIS A 35 3.16 8.55 5.80
CA HIS A 35 2.79 9.05 7.13
C HIS A 35 2.48 7.92 8.14
N TYR A 36 1.76 6.89 7.70
CA TYR A 36 1.32 5.79 8.55
C TYR A 36 2.42 4.76 8.74
N VAL A 37 3.17 4.44 7.67
CA VAL A 37 4.35 3.57 7.75
C VAL A 37 5.36 4.10 8.77
N GLU A 38 5.71 5.38 8.67
CA GLU A 38 6.66 6.01 9.60
C GLU A 38 6.12 6.06 11.04
N SER A 39 4.82 6.30 11.21
CA SER A 39 4.20 6.33 12.54
C SER A 39 4.17 4.94 13.20
N LEU A 40 3.89 3.89 12.44
CA LEU A 40 3.92 2.51 12.93
C LEU A 40 5.33 2.08 13.31
N LYS A 41 6.34 2.34 12.46
CA LYS A 41 7.73 2.00 12.76
C LYS A 41 8.18 2.59 14.10
N ARG A 42 8.01 3.91 14.29
CA ARG A 42 8.36 4.59 15.54
C ARG A 42 7.68 3.97 16.77
N GLN A 43 6.43 3.53 16.63
CA GLN A 43 5.68 2.96 17.74
C GLN A 43 6.13 1.53 18.08
N VAL A 44 6.53 0.75 17.09
CA VAL A 44 7.00 -0.63 17.27
C VAL A 44 8.43 -0.68 17.82
N GLU A 45 9.26 0.32 17.50
CA GLU A 45 10.65 0.42 17.98
C GLU A 45 10.79 0.87 19.45
N ARG A 46 9.69 1.32 20.07
CA ARG A 46 9.64 1.74 21.48
C ARG A 46 9.36 0.56 22.42
#